data_AF-A0A8J3RVI9-F1
#
_entry.id   AF-A0A8J3RVI9-F1
#
_cell.length_a   1.000
_cell.length_b   1.000
_cell.length_c   1.000
_cell.angle_alpha   90.00
_cell.angle_beta   90.00
_cell.angle_gamma   90.00
#
_symmetry.space_group_name_H-M   'P 1'
#
loop_
_entity.id
_entity.type
_entity.pdbx_description
1 polymer ?
#
loop_
_entity_poly.entity_id
_entity_poly.type
_entity_poly.pdbx_seq_one_letter_code
_entity_poly.pdbx_strand_id
1 'polypeptide(L)'
;MPTSELLPAVAALRLIDHHCHGVVPRDLSRAGFEAMLTEAESASPLGGSLFDTQAGFAVRRWCAPVLDLPRHAEPEEYLARREELGHAEVTRRLLRAAGLGALCVDTGHNPRSLLSPGELAEAAGAPGYEILRLEHVAEEVVESGTSARGFAGRFRERLTELAGAGEGRVVGAKSVAAYRAGLALAPYRPGEGEIAAAAGRWLASARPDAPARLADEVLHRFLVYTALDLGLPVQFHVGYGDPDVHLSRANPALLTDLLRATAPAGVPIVLLHNYPYHREAGYLAQVFPHVFADVSLALHNVGRRAGALLAEALELTPFGKLLYASDAYGLPELYHLGSVLFRGALSGLLREGLAEDAWTERDAGRIAGMIGAGNARRVYRLPG
;
A
#
# COMPACT_ATOMS: atom_id res chain seq x y z
N MET A 1 -12.75 -14.68 26.16
CA MET A 1 -13.39 -13.36 26.02
C MET A 1 -14.03 -13.31 24.65
N PRO A 2 -15.30 -12.90 24.53
CA PRO A 2 -15.90 -12.73 23.22
C PRO A 2 -15.09 -11.65 22.50
N THR A 3 -14.81 -11.85 21.21
CA THR A 3 -14.52 -10.72 20.32
C THR A 3 -15.49 -9.61 20.70
N SER A 4 -15.02 -8.43 21.10
CA SER A 4 -15.96 -7.30 21.21
C SER A 4 -16.61 -7.22 19.83
N GLU A 5 -17.90 -7.53 19.78
CA GLU A 5 -18.62 -7.74 18.53
C GLU A 5 -18.39 -6.55 17.61
N LEU A 6 -17.98 -6.77 16.36
CA LEU A 6 -17.75 -5.66 15.43
C LEU A 6 -18.99 -4.79 15.42
N LEU A 7 -18.81 -3.46 15.41
CA LEU A 7 -19.97 -2.58 15.30
C LEU A 7 -20.70 -2.92 13.98
N PRO A 8 -22.04 -3.00 13.96
CA PRO A 8 -22.79 -3.42 12.76
C PRO A 8 -22.41 -2.62 11.51
N ALA A 9 -22.21 -1.31 11.65
CA ALA A 9 -21.78 -0.43 10.56
C ALA A 9 -20.40 -0.79 10.00
N VAL A 10 -19.47 -1.26 10.83
CA VAL A 10 -18.12 -1.69 10.42
C VAL A 10 -18.14 -3.12 9.85
N ALA A 11 -18.95 -4.00 10.42
CA ALA A 11 -19.12 -5.38 9.95
C ALA A 11 -19.68 -5.43 8.52
N ALA A 12 -20.63 -4.55 8.20
CA ALA A 12 -21.28 -4.49 6.88
C ALA A 12 -20.40 -3.87 5.77
N LEU A 13 -19.26 -3.26 6.10
CA LEU A 13 -18.42 -2.60 5.09
C LEU A 13 -17.88 -3.59 4.06
N ARG A 14 -17.89 -3.17 2.80
CA ARG A 14 -17.03 -3.71 1.74
C ARG A 14 -15.83 -2.78 1.61
N LEU A 15 -14.70 -3.16 2.21
CA LEU A 15 -13.53 -2.29 2.27
C LEU A 15 -12.90 -2.14 0.88
N ILE A 16 -12.51 -0.93 0.49
CA ILE A 16 -11.73 -0.72 -0.73
C ILE A 16 -10.27 -0.69 -0.31
N ASP A 17 -9.52 -1.72 -0.70
CA ASP A 17 -8.09 -1.80 -0.46
C ASP A 17 -7.37 -0.94 -1.50
N HIS A 18 -7.07 0.31 -1.15
CA HIS A 18 -6.56 1.27 -2.14
C HIS A 18 -5.07 1.12 -2.45
N HIS A 19 -4.36 0.25 -1.73
CA HIS A 19 -2.98 -0.08 -2.02
C HIS A 19 -2.65 -1.49 -1.51
N CYS A 20 -2.34 -2.37 -2.46
CA CYS A 20 -1.89 -3.73 -2.19
C CYS A 20 -1.04 -4.27 -3.35
N HIS A 21 -0.53 -5.48 -3.20
CA HIS A 21 0.32 -6.16 -4.18
C HIS A 21 -0.15 -7.58 -4.49
N GLY A 22 0.39 -8.17 -5.56
CA GLY A 22 0.05 -9.54 -5.94
C GLY A 22 0.41 -10.60 -4.88
N VAL A 23 -0.24 -11.75 -4.98
CA VAL A 23 0.01 -12.95 -4.16
C VAL A 23 0.90 -13.93 -4.91
N VAL A 24 1.76 -14.67 -4.22
CA VAL A 24 2.60 -15.71 -4.84
C VAL A 24 1.71 -16.87 -5.36
N PRO A 25 1.74 -17.21 -6.66
CA PRO A 25 0.87 -18.21 -7.27
C PRO A 25 1.44 -19.63 -7.16
N ARG A 26 1.98 -19.98 -6.00
CA ARG A 26 2.55 -21.31 -5.72
C ARG A 26 2.62 -21.57 -4.22
N ASP A 27 2.76 -22.83 -3.86
CA ASP A 27 3.01 -23.21 -2.48
C ASP A 27 4.40 -22.77 -2.03
N LEU A 28 4.50 -22.42 -0.75
CA LEU A 28 5.71 -21.90 -0.11
C LEU A 28 6.18 -22.90 0.93
N SER A 29 7.49 -23.11 0.99
CA SER A 29 8.11 -23.75 2.15
C SER A 29 7.96 -22.87 3.40
N ARG A 30 8.22 -23.42 4.59
CA ARG A 30 8.27 -22.64 5.85
C ARG A 30 9.11 -21.37 5.72
N ALA A 31 10.34 -21.51 5.20
CA ALA A 31 11.24 -20.38 5.01
C ALA A 31 10.69 -19.36 4.00
N GLY A 32 10.06 -19.83 2.91
CA GLY A 32 9.43 -18.94 1.93
C GLY A 32 8.20 -18.20 2.49
N PHE A 33 7.41 -18.86 3.33
CA PHE A 33 6.28 -18.24 4.01
C PHE A 33 6.74 -17.18 5.01
N GLU A 34 7.70 -17.53 5.88
CA GLU A 34 8.27 -16.60 6.85
C GLU A 34 8.94 -15.40 6.17
N ALA A 35 9.68 -15.60 5.07
CA ALA A 35 10.25 -14.51 4.30
C ALA A 35 9.22 -13.51 3.76
N MET A 36 7.95 -13.90 3.61
CA MET A 36 6.86 -13.00 3.20
C MET A 36 6.07 -12.42 4.40
N LEU A 37 6.45 -12.75 5.64
CA LEU A 37 5.89 -12.17 6.87
C LEU A 37 6.75 -11.03 7.44
N THR A 38 7.79 -10.61 6.72
CA THR A 38 8.70 -9.55 7.15
C THR A 38 9.17 -8.77 5.93
N GLU A 39 9.50 -7.49 6.14
CA GLU A 39 10.18 -6.66 5.14
C GLU A 39 11.69 -6.95 5.06
N ALA A 40 12.25 -7.73 5.98
CA ALA A 40 13.64 -8.16 5.87
C ALA A 40 13.83 -9.15 4.70
N GLU A 41 14.99 -9.14 4.07
CA GLU A 41 15.32 -10.08 2.97
C GLU A 41 15.14 -11.55 3.35
N SER A 42 15.33 -11.89 4.63
CA SER A 42 15.11 -13.22 5.17
C SER A 42 14.83 -13.18 6.67
N ALA A 43 14.21 -14.25 7.19
CA ALA A 43 14.10 -14.47 8.62
C ALA A 43 15.50 -14.59 9.25
N SER A 44 15.73 -13.85 10.34
CA SER A 44 17.01 -13.90 11.04
C SER A 44 17.21 -15.26 11.73
N PRO A 45 18.33 -15.96 11.50
CA PRO A 45 18.62 -17.20 12.22
C PRO A 45 18.82 -16.97 13.73
N LEU A 46 19.08 -15.72 14.15
CA LEU A 46 19.19 -15.33 15.55
C LEU A 46 17.84 -14.94 16.16
N GLY A 47 16.83 -14.64 15.34
CA GLY A 47 15.54 -14.09 15.75
C GLY A 47 14.45 -15.14 15.99
N GLY A 48 14.73 -16.42 15.69
CA GLY A 48 13.74 -17.48 15.79
C GLY A 48 12.70 -17.43 14.67
N SER A 49 11.50 -17.96 14.94
CA SER A 49 10.44 -18.06 13.96
C SER A 49 9.69 -16.74 13.80
N LEU A 50 9.31 -16.38 12.57
CA LEU A 50 8.43 -15.23 12.35
C LEU A 50 6.98 -15.48 12.80
N PHE A 51 6.64 -16.73 13.15
CA PHE A 51 5.41 -17.04 13.88
C PHE A 51 5.39 -16.47 15.31
N ASP A 52 6.55 -16.14 15.89
CA ASP A 52 6.67 -15.51 17.22
C ASP A 52 6.61 -13.98 17.18
N THR A 53 6.21 -13.41 16.05
CA THR A 53 5.95 -11.97 15.87
C THR A 53 4.48 -11.62 16.08
N GLN A 54 4.16 -10.33 16.20
CA GLN A 54 2.76 -9.89 16.24
C GLN A 54 1.97 -10.31 15.00
N ALA A 55 2.60 -10.25 13.81
CA ALA A 55 2.01 -10.74 12.56
C ALA A 55 1.81 -12.26 12.60
N GLY A 56 2.82 -13.02 13.04
CA GLY A 56 2.75 -14.47 13.19
C GLY A 56 1.64 -14.95 14.12
N PHE A 57 1.52 -14.34 15.30
CA PHE A 57 0.40 -14.60 16.21
C PHE A 57 -0.95 -14.20 15.60
N ALA A 58 -1.01 -13.13 14.81
CA ALA A 58 -2.22 -12.73 14.12
C ALA A 58 -2.62 -13.75 13.05
N VAL A 59 -1.68 -14.29 12.26
CA VAL A 59 -1.93 -15.38 11.29
C VAL A 59 -2.59 -16.57 12.00
N ARG A 60 -1.97 -17.08 13.06
CA ARG A 60 -2.49 -18.24 13.82
C ARG A 60 -3.86 -17.97 14.43
N ARG A 61 -4.11 -16.73 14.85
CA ARG A 61 -5.38 -16.35 15.47
C ARG A 61 -6.53 -16.19 14.47
N TRP A 62 -6.27 -15.55 13.34
CA TRP A 62 -7.31 -15.07 12.43
C TRP A 62 -7.39 -15.83 11.12
N CYS A 63 -6.27 -16.29 10.57
CA CYS A 63 -6.25 -17.04 9.30
C CYS A 63 -6.56 -18.53 9.52
N ALA A 64 -6.12 -19.13 10.64
CA ALA A 64 -6.32 -20.56 10.89
C ALA A 64 -7.81 -21.00 10.79
N PRO A 65 -8.79 -20.28 11.36
CA PRO A 65 -10.20 -20.63 11.21
C PRO A 65 -10.73 -20.56 9.77
N VAL A 66 -10.15 -19.70 8.92
CA VAL A 66 -10.52 -19.60 7.50
C VAL A 66 -10.07 -20.85 6.71
N LEU A 67 -9.08 -21.58 7.23
CA LEU A 67 -8.53 -22.80 6.66
C LEU A 67 -8.98 -24.07 7.42
N ASP A 68 -10.09 -23.96 8.15
CA ASP A 68 -10.71 -25.05 8.94
C ASP A 68 -9.88 -25.54 10.14
N LEU A 69 -8.94 -24.74 10.62
CA LEU A 69 -8.15 -25.03 11.81
C LEU A 69 -8.67 -24.30 13.06
N PRO A 70 -8.45 -24.83 14.27
CA PRO A 70 -8.73 -24.09 15.49
C PRO A 70 -7.91 -22.79 15.54
N ARG A 71 -8.48 -21.77 16.19
CA ARG A 71 -7.74 -20.55 16.49
C ARG A 71 -6.49 -20.90 17.28
N HIS A 72 -5.37 -20.27 16.93
CA HIS A 72 -4.08 -20.49 17.57
C HIS A 72 -3.45 -21.85 17.28
N ALA A 73 -3.87 -22.55 16.22
CA ALA A 73 -3.19 -23.75 15.71
C ALA A 73 -1.67 -23.54 15.61
N GLU A 74 -0.89 -24.60 15.88
CA GLU A 74 0.56 -24.51 15.86
C GLU A 74 1.08 -24.21 14.44
N PRO A 75 2.25 -23.55 14.29
CA PRO A 75 2.77 -23.16 12.98
C PRO A 75 2.86 -24.32 11.99
N GLU A 76 3.33 -25.49 12.45
CA GLU A 76 3.50 -26.68 11.62
C GLU A 76 2.16 -27.23 11.13
N GLU A 77 1.13 -27.24 11.98
CA GLU A 77 -0.23 -27.63 11.60
C GLU A 77 -0.83 -26.65 10.59
N TYR A 78 -0.61 -25.35 10.79
CA TYR A 78 -1.06 -24.30 9.89
C TYR A 78 -0.45 -24.46 8.49
N LEU A 79 0.87 -24.64 8.42
CA LEU A 79 1.59 -24.81 7.15
C LEU A 79 1.21 -26.11 6.45
N ALA A 80 1.07 -27.22 7.18
CA ALA A 80 0.63 -28.48 6.60
C ALA A 80 -0.78 -28.39 5.99
N ARG A 81 -1.71 -27.71 6.68
CA ARG A 81 -3.06 -27.48 6.14
C ARG A 81 -3.04 -26.56 4.91
N ARG A 82 -2.17 -25.54 4.91
CA ARG A 82 -1.98 -24.64 3.78
C ARG A 82 -1.50 -25.41 2.54
N GLU A 83 -0.56 -26.33 2.73
CA GLU A 83 -0.05 -27.21 1.67
C GLU A 83 -1.11 -28.20 1.17
N GLU A 84 -1.88 -28.83 2.08
CA GLU A 84 -2.96 -29.75 1.73
C GLU A 84 -4.04 -29.09 0.84
N LEU A 85 -4.42 -27.86 1.16
CA LEU A 85 -5.40 -27.09 0.38
C LEU A 85 -4.83 -26.57 -0.94
N GLY A 86 -3.54 -26.27 -0.97
CA GLY A 86 -2.84 -25.64 -2.10
C GLY A 86 -3.10 -24.13 -2.19
N HIS A 87 -2.11 -23.41 -2.76
CA HIS A 87 -2.09 -21.95 -2.79
C HIS A 87 -3.35 -21.31 -3.39
N ALA A 88 -3.94 -21.88 -4.45
CA ALA A 88 -5.11 -21.30 -5.12
C ALA A 88 -6.34 -21.31 -4.22
N GLU A 89 -6.57 -22.41 -3.48
CA GLU A 89 -7.66 -22.56 -2.52
C GLU A 89 -7.48 -21.62 -1.34
N VAL A 90 -6.29 -21.60 -0.76
CA VAL A 90 -5.91 -20.73 0.36
C VAL A 90 -6.12 -19.26 -0.02
N THR A 91 -5.62 -18.87 -1.20
CA THR A 91 -5.76 -17.50 -1.73
C THR A 91 -7.21 -17.10 -1.87
N ARG A 92 -8.04 -17.96 -2.51
CA ARG A 92 -9.46 -17.70 -2.66
C ARG A 92 -10.14 -17.55 -1.30
N ARG A 93 -9.94 -18.48 -0.37
CA ARG A 93 -10.61 -18.42 0.94
C ARG A 93 -10.27 -17.17 1.73
N LEU A 94 -8.98 -16.83 1.82
CA LEU A 94 -8.52 -15.68 2.60
C LEU A 94 -8.92 -14.33 1.98
N LEU A 95 -8.82 -14.18 0.65
CA LEU A 95 -9.29 -12.97 -0.03
C LEU A 95 -10.80 -12.80 0.09
N ARG A 96 -11.59 -13.89 -0.02
CA ARG A 96 -13.04 -13.86 0.20
C ARG A 96 -13.38 -13.49 1.64
N ALA A 97 -12.66 -14.05 2.61
CA ALA A 97 -12.81 -13.73 4.02
C ALA A 97 -12.42 -12.28 4.35
N ALA A 98 -11.57 -11.63 3.56
CA ALA A 98 -11.25 -10.21 3.75
C ALA A 98 -12.47 -9.29 3.47
N GLY A 99 -13.43 -9.73 2.65
CA GLY A 99 -14.68 -9.00 2.39
C GLY A 99 -14.46 -7.66 1.67
N LEU A 100 -13.55 -7.63 0.70
CA LEU A 100 -13.17 -6.43 -0.04
C LEU A 100 -14.23 -6.02 -1.08
N GLY A 101 -14.38 -4.72 -1.31
CA GLY A 101 -15.22 -4.12 -2.34
C GLY A 101 -14.48 -3.79 -3.62
N ALA A 102 -13.17 -3.54 -3.55
CA ALA A 102 -12.26 -3.35 -4.67
C ALA A 102 -10.80 -3.47 -4.19
N LEU A 103 -9.89 -3.70 -5.14
CA LEU A 103 -8.44 -3.72 -4.91
C LEU A 103 -7.75 -2.76 -5.88
N CYS A 104 -6.85 -1.90 -5.40
CA CYS A 104 -5.98 -1.08 -6.22
C CYS A 104 -4.55 -1.57 -6.07
N VAL A 105 -4.07 -2.28 -7.10
CA VAL A 105 -2.87 -3.12 -7.04
C VAL A 105 -1.71 -2.38 -7.68
N ASP A 106 -0.63 -2.19 -6.94
CA ASP A 106 0.65 -1.72 -7.49
C ASP A 106 1.37 -2.89 -8.17
N THR A 107 1.42 -2.82 -9.49
CA THR A 107 1.98 -3.85 -10.39
C THR A 107 3.49 -3.72 -10.58
N GLY A 108 4.14 -2.68 -10.06
CA GLY A 108 5.56 -2.45 -10.30
C GLY A 108 6.52 -3.19 -9.37
N HIS A 109 6.03 -3.93 -8.38
CA HIS A 109 6.87 -4.75 -7.51
C HIS A 109 6.77 -6.23 -7.88
N ASN A 110 7.84 -6.77 -8.47
CA ASN A 110 7.92 -8.18 -8.90
C ASN A 110 6.70 -8.67 -9.73
N PRO A 111 6.26 -7.94 -10.78
CA PRO A 111 5.01 -8.21 -11.50
C PRO A 111 4.87 -9.64 -12.02
N ARG A 112 5.98 -10.24 -12.47
CA ARG A 112 5.96 -11.54 -13.16
C ARG A 112 5.86 -12.75 -12.22
N SER A 113 6.04 -12.55 -10.91
CA SER A 113 6.04 -13.63 -9.92
C SER A 113 4.81 -13.63 -9.03
N LEU A 114 3.86 -12.72 -9.26
CA LEU A 114 2.69 -12.51 -8.42
C LEU A 114 1.41 -12.46 -9.26
N LEU A 115 0.28 -12.72 -8.62
CA LEU A 115 -1.03 -12.56 -9.25
C LEU A 115 -1.25 -11.11 -9.73
N SER A 116 -1.76 -11.00 -10.95
CA SER A 116 -2.18 -9.75 -11.58
C SER A 116 -3.43 -9.16 -10.91
N PRO A 117 -3.79 -7.89 -11.21
CA PRO A 117 -5.03 -7.29 -10.71
C PRO A 117 -6.28 -8.10 -11.10
N GLY A 118 -6.28 -8.73 -12.29
CA GLY A 118 -7.39 -9.56 -12.76
C GLY A 118 -7.54 -10.87 -11.99
N GLU A 119 -6.42 -11.56 -11.71
CA GLU A 119 -6.43 -12.81 -10.94
C GLU A 119 -6.79 -12.57 -9.48
N LEU A 120 -6.30 -11.48 -8.87
CA LEU A 120 -6.73 -11.05 -7.55
C LEU A 120 -8.22 -10.72 -7.51
N ALA A 121 -8.73 -10.05 -8.54
CA ALA A 121 -10.15 -9.72 -8.64
C ALA A 121 -11.03 -10.97 -8.67
N GLU A 122 -10.63 -12.00 -9.43
CA GLU A 122 -11.31 -13.29 -9.47
C GLU A 122 -11.26 -14.00 -8.10
N ALA A 123 -10.08 -14.08 -7.49
CA ALA A 123 -9.90 -14.75 -6.21
C ALA A 123 -10.71 -14.06 -5.08
N ALA A 124 -10.72 -12.73 -5.03
CA ALA A 124 -11.46 -11.94 -4.06
C ALA A 124 -12.96 -11.80 -4.38
N GLY A 125 -13.34 -11.90 -5.66
CA GLY A 125 -14.66 -11.54 -6.17
C GLY A 125 -15.01 -10.09 -5.92
N ALA A 126 -14.06 -9.23 -6.20
CA ALA A 126 -14.16 -7.78 -6.15
C ALA A 126 -13.36 -7.22 -7.34
N PRO A 127 -13.75 -6.08 -7.93
CA PRO A 127 -12.99 -5.48 -9.02
C PRO A 127 -11.56 -5.15 -8.61
N GLY A 128 -10.62 -5.45 -9.51
CA GLY A 128 -9.20 -5.11 -9.39
C GLY A 128 -8.84 -3.97 -10.35
N TYR A 129 -8.14 -2.99 -9.83
CA TYR A 129 -7.63 -1.81 -10.50
C TYR A 129 -6.11 -1.78 -10.40
N GLU A 130 -5.47 -1.07 -11.32
CA GLU A 130 -4.02 -0.94 -11.41
C GLU A 130 -3.55 0.44 -10.93
N ILE A 131 -2.45 0.42 -10.17
CA ILE A 131 -1.64 1.57 -9.82
C ILE A 131 -0.30 1.45 -10.53
N LEU A 132 0.03 2.43 -11.37
CA LEU A 132 1.29 2.44 -12.12
C LEU A 132 2.46 2.87 -11.23
N ARG A 133 3.43 2.00 -11.00
CA ARG A 133 4.69 2.38 -10.36
C ARG A 133 5.55 3.17 -11.33
N LEU A 134 5.74 4.44 -11.04
CA LEU A 134 6.39 5.38 -11.94
C LEU A 134 7.83 4.98 -12.25
N GLU A 135 8.57 4.52 -11.24
CA GLU A 135 9.95 4.10 -11.39
C GLU A 135 10.07 2.85 -12.29
N HIS A 136 9.11 1.92 -12.21
CA HIS A 136 9.08 0.75 -13.07
C HIS A 136 8.83 1.15 -14.53
N VAL A 137 7.87 2.05 -14.77
CA VAL A 137 7.61 2.59 -16.12
C VAL A 137 8.85 3.31 -16.67
N ALA A 138 9.57 4.05 -15.83
CA ALA A 138 10.82 4.70 -16.23
C ALA A 138 11.92 3.69 -16.59
N GLU A 139 12.03 2.61 -15.81
CA GLU A 139 12.96 1.51 -16.05
C GLU A 139 12.63 0.80 -17.39
N GLU A 140 11.35 0.52 -17.68
CA GLU A 140 10.91 -0.02 -18.98
C GLU A 140 11.30 0.89 -20.15
N VAL A 141 11.12 2.22 -20.00
CA VAL A 141 11.50 3.19 -21.04
C VAL A 141 13.01 3.16 -21.29
N VAL A 142 13.82 2.97 -20.25
CA VAL A 142 15.27 2.81 -20.42
C VAL A 142 15.61 1.51 -21.11
N GLU A 143 15.02 0.39 -20.67
CA GLU A 143 15.24 -0.94 -21.24
C GLU A 143 14.82 -1.02 -22.72
N SER A 144 13.76 -0.30 -23.11
CA SER A 144 13.30 -0.23 -24.51
C SER A 144 14.22 0.56 -25.45
N GLY A 145 15.27 1.21 -24.91
CA GLY A 145 16.25 1.97 -25.68
C GLY A 145 15.93 3.45 -25.73
N THR A 146 16.54 4.21 -24.82
CA THR A 146 16.38 5.67 -24.74
C THR A 146 17.70 6.43 -24.72
N SER A 147 17.76 7.59 -25.38
CA SER A 147 18.80 8.59 -25.16
C SER A 147 18.44 9.49 -23.99
N ALA A 148 19.45 10.05 -23.33
CA ALA A 148 19.28 10.97 -22.21
C ALA A 148 18.31 12.14 -22.53
N ARG A 149 18.44 12.74 -23.71
CA ARG A 149 17.54 13.83 -24.18
C ARG A 149 16.14 13.34 -24.55
N GLY A 150 16.00 12.09 -25.00
CA GLY A 150 14.71 11.54 -25.41
C GLY A 150 13.92 10.90 -24.27
N PHE A 151 14.52 10.73 -23.08
CA PHE A 151 13.88 10.08 -21.94
C PHE A 151 12.58 10.75 -21.52
N ALA A 152 12.57 12.08 -21.36
CA ALA A 152 11.40 12.81 -20.89
C ALA A 152 10.19 12.63 -21.81
N GLY A 153 10.40 12.73 -23.12
CA GLY A 153 9.36 12.52 -24.13
C GLY A 153 8.79 11.10 -24.08
N ARG A 154 9.66 10.08 -24.15
CA ARG A 154 9.24 8.68 -24.11
C ARG A 154 8.53 8.31 -22.82
N PHE A 155 8.98 8.82 -21.67
CA PHE A 155 8.29 8.56 -20.41
C PHE A 155 6.88 9.14 -20.39
N ARG A 156 6.70 10.40 -20.85
CA ARG A 156 5.37 11.03 -20.95
C ARG A 156 4.45 10.25 -21.88
N GLU A 157 4.95 9.86 -23.06
CA GLU A 157 4.20 9.05 -24.03
C GLU A 157 3.77 7.71 -23.42
N ARG A 158 4.72 6.98 -22.83
CA ARG A 158 4.46 5.67 -22.22
C ARG A 158 3.47 5.75 -21.05
N LEU A 159 3.61 6.74 -20.17
CA LEU A 159 2.69 6.90 -19.05
C LEU A 159 1.28 7.27 -19.53
N THR A 160 1.17 8.10 -20.57
CA THR A 160 -0.11 8.47 -21.18
C THR A 160 -0.78 7.26 -21.83
N GLU A 161 -0.02 6.44 -22.56
CA GLU A 161 -0.49 5.20 -23.16
C GLU A 161 -1.04 4.26 -22.09
N LEU A 162 -0.25 3.97 -21.05
CA LEU A 162 -0.65 3.08 -19.96
C LEU A 162 -1.90 3.57 -19.23
N ALA A 163 -1.95 4.87 -18.91
CA ALA A 163 -3.12 5.48 -18.27
C ALA A 163 -4.39 5.37 -19.12
N GLY A 164 -4.26 5.39 -20.46
CA GLY A 164 -5.38 5.26 -21.40
C GLY A 164 -5.76 3.82 -21.77
N ALA A 165 -4.83 2.88 -21.72
CA ALA A 165 -5.02 1.51 -22.24
C ALA A 165 -5.98 0.64 -21.41
N GLY A 166 -6.25 1.00 -20.15
CA GLY A 166 -6.93 0.14 -19.20
C GLY A 166 -8.47 0.15 -19.20
N GLU A 167 -9.15 0.81 -20.14
CA GLU A 167 -10.63 1.01 -20.08
C GLU A 167 -11.11 1.52 -18.70
N GLY A 168 -10.31 2.37 -18.05
CA GLY A 168 -10.59 2.87 -16.69
C GLY A 168 -10.13 1.95 -15.55
N ARG A 169 -9.32 0.92 -15.81
CA ARG A 169 -8.70 0.06 -14.79
C ARG A 169 -7.46 0.65 -14.15
N VAL A 170 -6.73 1.53 -14.83
CA VAL A 170 -5.63 2.30 -14.21
C VAL A 170 -6.24 3.49 -13.47
N VAL A 171 -6.01 3.56 -12.16
CA VAL A 171 -6.69 4.55 -11.31
C VAL A 171 -5.76 5.50 -10.58
N GLY A 172 -4.45 5.26 -10.65
CA GLY A 172 -3.45 6.12 -10.03
C GLY A 172 -2.02 5.70 -10.34
N ALA A 173 -1.08 6.39 -9.72
CA ALA A 173 0.34 6.14 -9.82
C ALA A 173 0.95 5.99 -8.42
N LYS A 174 2.12 5.34 -8.34
CA LYS A 174 2.92 5.16 -7.13
C LYS A 174 4.34 5.63 -7.38
N SER A 175 4.89 6.36 -6.43
CA SER A 175 6.33 6.60 -6.32
C SER A 175 6.92 5.85 -5.13
N VAL A 176 8.07 5.23 -5.36
CA VAL A 176 8.94 4.62 -4.35
C VAL A 176 10.17 5.47 -4.05
N ALA A 177 10.10 6.79 -4.25
CA ALA A 177 11.20 7.73 -3.96
C ALA A 177 11.83 7.52 -2.57
N ALA A 178 11.03 7.21 -1.54
CA ALA A 178 11.51 6.91 -0.19
C ALA A 178 12.57 5.79 -0.12
N TYR A 179 12.45 4.75 -0.95
CA TYR A 179 13.42 3.64 -1.05
C TYR A 179 14.70 4.03 -1.80
N ARG A 180 14.72 5.18 -2.48
CA ARG A 180 15.76 5.53 -3.45
C ARG A 180 16.35 6.91 -3.14
N ALA A 181 15.69 7.96 -3.61
CA ALA A 181 16.14 9.35 -3.43
C ALA A 181 15.79 9.95 -2.05
N GLY A 182 14.94 9.29 -1.26
CA GLY A 182 14.30 9.86 -0.08
C GLY A 182 13.16 10.81 -0.44
N LEU A 183 12.49 11.33 0.59
CA LEU A 183 11.30 12.18 0.45
C LEU A 183 11.58 13.68 0.45
N ALA A 184 12.85 14.09 0.57
CA ALA A 184 13.27 15.49 0.44
C ALA A 184 13.33 15.92 -1.03
N LEU A 185 12.20 15.81 -1.74
CA LEU A 185 12.06 16.18 -3.13
C LEU A 185 11.88 17.70 -3.26
N ALA A 186 12.60 18.33 -4.19
CA ALA A 186 12.52 19.77 -4.33
C ALA A 186 11.14 20.22 -4.88
N PRO A 187 10.66 21.43 -4.55
CA PRO A 187 9.28 21.81 -4.85
C PRO A 187 9.04 22.24 -6.30
N TYR A 188 10.09 22.48 -7.10
CA TYR A 188 9.93 23.03 -8.45
C TYR A 188 9.88 21.93 -9.52
N ARG A 189 9.26 22.22 -10.67
CA ARG A 189 9.29 21.31 -11.82
C ARG A 189 10.69 21.28 -12.43
N PRO A 190 11.29 20.11 -12.65
CA PRO A 190 12.58 20.00 -13.34
C PRO A 190 12.50 20.52 -14.78
N GLY A 191 13.51 21.27 -15.22
CA GLY A 191 13.66 21.65 -16.61
C GLY A 191 14.17 20.50 -17.48
N GLU A 192 13.89 20.54 -18.79
CA GLU A 192 14.33 19.51 -19.75
C GLU A 192 15.84 19.24 -19.71
N GLY A 193 16.66 20.28 -19.48
CA GLY A 193 18.10 20.13 -19.33
C GLY A 193 18.53 19.37 -18.06
N GLU A 194 17.84 19.60 -16.94
CA GLU A 194 18.09 18.88 -15.68
C GLU A 194 17.69 17.41 -15.83
N ILE A 195 16.53 17.14 -16.45
CA ILE A 195 16.03 15.79 -16.71
C ILE A 195 17.00 15.04 -17.62
N ALA A 196 17.44 15.65 -18.72
CA ALA A 196 18.38 15.02 -19.64
C ALA A 196 19.73 14.74 -18.97
N ALA A 197 20.24 15.66 -18.13
CA ALA A 197 21.48 15.43 -17.40
C ALA A 197 21.35 14.27 -16.39
N ALA A 198 20.22 14.20 -15.67
CA ALA A 198 19.94 13.12 -14.72
C ALA A 198 19.75 11.76 -15.42
N ALA A 199 18.99 11.72 -16.52
CA ALA A 199 18.86 10.53 -17.35
C ALA A 199 20.22 10.10 -17.93
N GLY A 200 21.08 11.04 -18.33
CA GLY A 200 22.45 10.74 -18.78
C GLY A 200 23.30 10.07 -17.70
N ARG A 201 23.25 10.58 -16.46
CA ARG A 201 23.94 9.94 -15.31
C ARG A 201 23.41 8.54 -15.05
N TRP A 202 22.09 8.36 -15.11
CA TRP A 202 21.44 7.08 -14.87
C TRP A 202 21.78 6.05 -15.95
N LEU A 203 21.70 6.42 -17.23
CA LEU A 203 22.08 5.55 -18.34
C LEU A 203 23.57 5.15 -18.28
N ALA A 204 24.44 6.06 -17.85
CA ALA A 204 25.87 5.79 -17.68
C ALA A 204 26.19 4.90 -16.47
N SER A 205 25.29 4.76 -15.49
CA SER A 205 25.49 3.90 -14.33
C SER A 205 25.04 2.45 -14.53
N ALA A 206 24.35 2.16 -15.63
CA ALA A 206 23.95 0.81 -15.99
C ALA A 206 25.17 -0.08 -16.23
N ARG A 207 25.19 -1.28 -15.64
CA ARG A 207 26.23 -2.28 -15.87
C ARG A 207 25.65 -3.45 -16.67
N PRO A 208 26.47 -4.18 -17.44
CA PRO A 208 26.00 -5.34 -18.21
C PRO A 208 25.23 -6.37 -17.38
N ASP A 209 25.62 -6.55 -16.11
CA ASP A 209 25.08 -7.57 -15.21
C ASP A 209 24.09 -7.01 -14.16
N ALA A 210 23.83 -5.70 -14.17
CA ALA A 210 22.93 -5.06 -13.22
C ALA A 210 22.28 -3.81 -13.85
N PRO A 211 20.96 -3.83 -14.13
CA PRO A 211 20.27 -2.62 -14.57
C PRO A 211 20.40 -1.56 -13.48
N ALA A 212 20.67 -0.32 -13.88
CA ALA A 212 20.77 0.77 -12.92
C ALA A 212 19.39 1.03 -12.32
N ARG A 213 19.27 0.89 -10.99
CA ARG A 213 18.08 1.30 -10.25
C ARG A 213 17.93 2.81 -10.30
N LEU A 214 16.71 3.30 -10.56
CA LEU A 214 16.44 4.74 -10.54
C LEU A 214 16.58 5.30 -9.11
N ALA A 215 17.53 6.22 -8.90
CA ALA A 215 17.80 6.86 -7.61
C ALA A 215 18.10 8.37 -7.67
N ASP A 216 17.99 8.99 -8.85
CA ASP A 216 18.21 10.44 -9.01
C ASP A 216 16.94 11.23 -8.66
N GLU A 217 17.02 12.13 -7.68
CA GLU A 217 15.90 12.95 -7.20
C GLU A 217 15.20 13.71 -8.32
N VAL A 218 15.95 14.25 -9.29
CA VAL A 218 15.41 15.03 -10.40
C VAL A 218 14.44 14.19 -11.22
N LEU A 219 14.81 12.93 -11.45
CA LEU A 219 13.99 12.00 -12.19
C LEU A 219 12.75 11.63 -11.38
N HIS A 220 12.87 11.21 -10.12
CA HIS A 220 11.73 10.90 -9.23
C HIS A 220 10.70 12.02 -9.23
N ARG A 221 11.15 13.26 -9.05
CA ARG A 221 10.31 14.46 -9.09
C ARG A 221 9.68 14.71 -10.46
N PHE A 222 10.42 14.52 -11.55
CA PHE A 222 9.88 14.59 -12.90
C PHE A 222 8.76 13.55 -13.13
N LEU A 223 8.93 12.31 -12.66
CA LEU A 223 7.91 11.28 -12.80
C LEU A 223 6.63 11.66 -12.05
N VAL A 224 6.77 12.13 -10.81
CA VAL A 224 5.64 12.60 -9.98
C VAL A 224 4.88 13.73 -10.67
N TYR A 225 5.58 14.78 -11.11
CA TYR A 225 4.92 15.89 -11.80
C TYR A 225 4.20 15.45 -13.08
N THR A 226 4.79 14.52 -13.83
CA THR A 226 4.17 13.98 -15.04
C THR A 226 2.87 13.23 -14.72
N ALA A 227 2.83 12.43 -13.65
CA ALA A 227 1.60 11.75 -13.21
C ALA A 227 0.52 12.74 -12.75
N LEU A 228 0.91 13.77 -12.00
CA LEU A 228 0.00 14.84 -11.57
C LEU A 228 -0.57 15.62 -12.77
N ASP A 229 0.23 15.87 -13.80
CA ASP A 229 -0.23 16.56 -15.03
C ASP A 229 -1.28 15.73 -15.79
N LEU A 230 -1.23 14.41 -15.69
CA LEU A 230 -2.25 13.49 -16.23
C LEU A 230 -3.48 13.38 -15.31
N GLY A 231 -3.49 14.03 -14.15
CA GLY A 231 -4.58 13.96 -13.18
C GLY A 231 -4.66 12.65 -12.40
N LEU A 232 -3.59 11.84 -12.41
CA LEU A 232 -3.53 10.58 -11.66
C LEU A 232 -3.22 10.85 -10.19
N PRO A 233 -4.03 10.34 -9.24
CA PRO A 233 -3.64 10.31 -7.83
C PRO A 233 -2.26 9.67 -7.66
N VAL A 234 -1.36 10.32 -6.91
CA VAL A 234 0.00 9.82 -6.69
C VAL A 234 0.15 9.32 -5.26
N GLN A 235 0.42 8.04 -5.12
CA GLN A 235 0.79 7.40 -3.86
C GLN A 235 2.29 7.55 -3.62
N PHE A 236 2.68 7.88 -2.39
CA PHE A 236 4.07 7.84 -1.95
C PHE A 236 4.23 6.76 -0.89
N HIS A 237 5.22 5.90 -1.05
CA HIS A 237 5.67 5.09 0.08
C HIS A 237 6.29 6.00 1.17
N VAL A 238 5.94 5.77 2.43
CA VAL A 238 6.43 6.54 3.59
C VAL A 238 6.73 5.62 4.76
N GLY A 239 7.86 5.84 5.42
CA GLY A 239 8.20 5.14 6.67
C GLY A 239 8.66 3.69 6.48
N TYR A 240 7.89 2.76 7.03
CA TYR A 240 8.25 1.36 7.21
C TYR A 240 8.44 0.62 5.88
N GLY A 241 9.59 -0.02 5.72
CA GLY A 241 9.92 -0.89 4.57
C GLY A 241 11.16 -1.74 4.87
N ASP A 242 11.73 -2.31 3.81
CA ASP A 242 12.91 -3.17 3.84
C ASP A 242 14.23 -2.40 4.12
N PRO A 243 15.38 -3.09 4.23
CA PRO A 243 16.67 -2.45 4.46
C PRO A 243 17.17 -1.46 3.39
N ASP A 244 16.57 -1.41 2.19
CA ASP A 244 16.87 -0.37 1.20
C ASP A 244 16.33 1.00 1.65
N VAL A 245 15.35 1.04 2.56
CA VAL A 245 14.82 2.29 3.10
C VAL A 245 15.78 2.90 4.12
N HIS A 246 16.27 4.10 3.82
CA HIS A 246 16.83 4.97 4.85
C HIS A 246 15.71 5.66 5.62
N LEU A 247 15.26 5.06 6.73
CA LEU A 247 14.05 5.47 7.46
C LEU A 247 13.98 6.98 7.76
N SER A 248 15.09 7.60 8.16
CA SER A 248 15.15 9.05 8.44
C SER A 248 14.86 9.94 7.21
N ARG A 249 15.11 9.43 5.99
CA ARG A 249 14.80 10.07 4.71
C ARG A 249 13.41 9.71 4.19
N ALA A 250 12.69 8.83 4.89
CA ALA A 250 11.33 8.39 4.57
C ALA A 250 10.27 9.06 5.49
N ASN A 251 10.64 10.12 6.23
CA ASN A 251 9.69 10.93 6.98
C ASN A 251 8.85 11.80 6.02
N PRO A 252 7.50 11.77 6.08
CA PRO A 252 6.64 12.50 5.15
C PRO A 252 6.74 14.02 5.30
N ALA A 253 7.18 14.54 6.45
CA ALA A 253 7.39 15.98 6.66
C ALA A 253 8.40 16.58 5.65
N LEU A 254 9.30 15.75 5.11
CA LEU A 254 10.23 16.17 4.05
C LEU A 254 9.53 16.55 2.74
N LEU A 255 8.30 16.08 2.51
CA LEU A 255 7.50 16.43 1.32
C LEU A 255 6.80 17.79 1.44
N THR A 256 6.86 18.47 2.59
CA THR A 256 6.06 19.69 2.86
C THR A 256 6.10 20.72 1.74
N ASP A 257 7.29 21.01 1.20
CA ASP A 257 7.44 22.00 0.14
C ASP A 257 6.89 21.51 -1.21
N LEU A 258 7.06 20.23 -1.55
CA LEU A 258 6.44 19.63 -2.73
C LEU A 258 4.91 19.61 -2.62
N LEU A 259 4.37 19.26 -1.46
CA LEU A 259 2.93 19.27 -1.21
C LEU A 259 2.36 20.68 -1.37
N ARG A 260 3.07 21.71 -0.87
CA ARG A 260 2.68 23.11 -1.07
C ARG A 260 2.68 23.50 -2.55
N ALA A 261 3.71 23.09 -3.30
CA ALA A 261 3.83 23.41 -4.72
C ALA A 261 2.80 22.70 -5.60
N THR A 262 2.37 21.51 -5.20
CA THR A 262 1.41 20.68 -5.96
C THR A 262 -0.06 20.95 -5.60
N ALA A 263 -0.33 21.61 -4.48
CA ALA A 263 -1.70 21.91 -4.03
C ALA A 263 -2.60 22.57 -5.10
N PRO A 264 -2.12 23.53 -5.93
CA PRO A 264 -2.95 24.14 -6.97
C PRO A 264 -3.41 23.17 -8.07
N ALA A 265 -2.72 22.03 -8.27
CA ALA A 265 -3.14 21.03 -9.24
C ALA A 265 -4.44 20.32 -8.82
N GLY A 266 -4.76 20.28 -7.52
CA GLY A 266 -5.96 19.63 -6.98
C GLY A 266 -6.00 18.11 -7.17
N VAL A 267 -4.90 17.50 -7.60
CA VAL A 267 -4.76 16.05 -7.79
C VAL A 267 -4.39 15.40 -6.45
N PRO A 268 -5.06 14.32 -6.03
CA PRO A 268 -4.76 13.70 -4.73
C PRO A 268 -3.32 13.18 -4.63
N ILE A 269 -2.70 13.42 -3.48
CA ILE A 269 -1.47 12.76 -3.05
C ILE A 269 -1.79 11.90 -1.83
N VAL A 270 -1.39 10.63 -1.84
CA VAL A 270 -1.68 9.66 -0.77
C VAL A 270 -0.38 9.19 -0.14
N LEU A 271 -0.21 9.42 1.15
CA LEU A 271 0.94 8.98 1.94
C LEU A 271 0.65 7.57 2.48
N LEU A 272 1.39 6.58 2.01
CA LEU A 272 1.15 5.18 2.35
C LEU A 272 1.95 4.75 3.57
N HIS A 273 1.39 3.84 4.36
CA HIS A 273 1.98 3.11 5.51
C HIS A 273 2.31 4.00 6.71
N ASN A 274 3.12 5.03 6.48
CA ASN A 274 3.51 6.12 7.37
C ASN A 274 4.22 5.75 8.66
N TYR A 275 4.07 4.55 9.25
CA TYR A 275 4.74 4.18 10.49
C TYR A 275 6.27 4.32 10.36
N PRO A 276 6.99 4.93 11.33
CA PRO A 276 6.51 5.44 12.63
C PRO A 276 6.05 6.91 12.62
N TYR A 277 5.90 7.51 11.43
CA TYR A 277 5.57 8.91 11.17
C TYR A 277 4.08 9.17 10.85
N HIS A 278 3.17 8.30 11.30
CA HIS A 278 1.73 8.43 11.03
C HIS A 278 1.10 9.71 11.59
N ARG A 279 1.68 10.28 12.66
CA ARG A 279 1.25 11.59 13.19
C ARG A 279 1.64 12.75 12.27
N GLU A 280 2.85 12.74 11.71
CA GLU A 280 3.30 13.71 10.72
C GLU A 280 2.45 13.63 9.45
N ALA A 281 2.14 12.41 8.98
CA ALA A 281 1.24 12.21 7.85
C ALA A 281 -0.17 12.77 8.14
N GLY A 282 -0.68 12.57 9.36
CA GLY A 282 -1.98 13.11 9.77
C GLY A 282 -2.01 14.64 9.83
N TYR A 283 -0.95 15.27 10.34
CA TYR A 283 -0.77 16.72 10.27
C TYR A 283 -0.78 17.22 8.81
N LEU A 284 -0.02 16.58 7.92
CA LEU A 284 0.05 16.95 6.51
C LEU A 284 -1.31 16.80 5.79
N ALA A 285 -2.03 15.71 6.05
CA ALA A 285 -3.38 15.50 5.54
C ALA A 285 -4.38 16.55 6.07
N GLN A 286 -4.19 17.03 7.30
CA GLN A 286 -5.02 18.09 7.87
C GLN A 286 -4.78 19.44 7.17
N VAL A 287 -3.51 19.83 6.96
CA VAL A 287 -3.17 21.18 6.48
C VAL A 287 -3.16 21.33 4.96
N PHE A 288 -3.00 20.24 4.19
CA PHE A 288 -3.04 20.27 2.73
C PHE A 288 -4.34 19.67 2.18
N PRO A 289 -5.12 20.40 1.35
CA PRO A 289 -6.45 19.98 0.91
C PRO A 289 -6.45 18.69 0.08
N HIS A 290 -5.39 18.44 -0.69
CA HIS A 290 -5.23 17.32 -1.61
C HIS A 290 -4.46 16.13 -1.04
N VAL A 291 -4.06 16.17 0.24
CA VAL A 291 -3.25 15.11 0.88
C VAL A 291 -4.12 14.16 1.68
N PHE A 292 -3.86 12.86 1.52
CA PHE A 292 -4.53 11.73 2.15
C PHE A 292 -3.48 10.79 2.76
N ALA A 293 -3.90 9.90 3.66
CA ALA A 293 -2.99 8.95 4.31
C ALA A 293 -3.66 7.60 4.61
N ASP A 294 -2.84 6.58 4.84
CA ASP A 294 -3.24 5.30 5.44
C ASP A 294 -2.22 4.84 6.50
N VAL A 295 -2.48 3.69 7.14
CA VAL A 295 -1.53 3.02 8.03
C VAL A 295 -1.35 1.54 7.65
N SER A 296 -1.46 1.27 6.34
CA SER A 296 -1.23 -0.05 5.74
C SER A 296 0.18 -0.57 6.06
N LEU A 297 0.47 -1.85 5.80
CA LEU A 297 1.69 -2.55 6.21
C LEU A 297 1.83 -2.69 7.73
N ALA A 298 2.03 -1.56 8.42
CA ALA A 298 2.20 -1.49 9.86
C ALA A 298 0.99 -2.07 10.61
N LEU A 299 -0.24 -1.82 10.15
CA LEU A 299 -1.44 -2.24 10.86
C LEU A 299 -1.52 -3.76 11.05
N HIS A 300 -1.16 -4.57 10.05
CA HIS A 300 -1.13 -6.02 10.21
C HIS A 300 0.15 -6.50 10.94
N ASN A 301 1.27 -5.79 10.77
CA ASN A 301 2.53 -6.10 11.43
C ASN A 301 2.52 -5.83 12.95
N VAL A 302 1.79 -4.84 13.43
CA VAL A 302 1.64 -4.57 14.89
C VAL A 302 0.60 -5.48 15.56
N GLY A 303 -0.13 -6.29 14.78
CA GLY A 303 -1.07 -7.31 15.25
C GLY A 303 -2.03 -6.78 16.32
N ARG A 304 -1.90 -7.26 17.57
CA ARG A 304 -2.81 -6.86 18.68
C ARG A 304 -2.79 -5.36 19.01
N ARG A 305 -1.79 -4.62 18.53
CA ARG A 305 -1.64 -3.16 18.76
C ARG A 305 -2.26 -2.32 17.65
N ALA A 306 -2.91 -2.92 16.65
CA ALA A 306 -3.55 -2.22 15.54
C ALA A 306 -4.51 -1.09 15.99
N GLY A 307 -5.25 -1.31 17.09
CA GLY A 307 -6.13 -0.31 17.68
C GLY A 307 -5.40 0.98 18.10
N ALA A 308 -4.24 0.84 18.75
CA ALA A 308 -3.45 1.99 19.19
C ALA A 308 -2.89 2.77 17.99
N LEU A 309 -2.36 2.07 16.99
CA LEU A 309 -1.86 2.70 15.77
C LEU A 309 -2.95 3.47 15.02
N LEU A 310 -4.12 2.86 14.83
CA LEU A 310 -5.24 3.52 14.15
C LEU A 310 -5.75 4.73 14.92
N ALA A 311 -5.82 4.64 16.27
CA ALA A 311 -6.21 5.75 17.11
C ALA A 311 -5.24 6.93 17.00
N GLU A 312 -3.93 6.67 17.08
CA GLU A 312 -2.89 7.71 16.91
C GLU A 312 -2.95 8.36 15.52
N ALA A 313 -3.17 7.57 14.47
CA ALA A 313 -3.30 8.09 13.11
C ALA A 313 -4.53 9.01 12.95
N LEU A 314 -5.60 8.78 13.72
CA LEU A 314 -6.84 9.56 13.66
C LEU A 314 -6.89 10.74 14.64
N GLU A 315 -5.82 11.01 15.40
CA GLU A 315 -5.75 12.16 16.31
C GLU A 315 -5.94 13.50 15.58
N LEU A 316 -5.30 13.66 14.41
CA LEU A 316 -5.39 14.88 13.59
C LEU A 316 -5.90 14.64 12.17
N THR A 317 -5.74 13.43 11.63
CA THR A 317 -6.15 13.14 10.26
C THR A 317 -7.66 13.32 10.13
N PRO A 318 -8.15 14.19 9.24
CA PRO A 318 -9.58 14.28 9.00
C PRO A 318 -10.13 12.92 8.57
N PHE A 319 -11.25 12.48 9.13
CA PHE A 319 -11.84 11.17 8.79
C PHE A 319 -12.12 11.00 7.28
N GLY A 320 -12.35 12.10 6.57
CA GLY A 320 -12.49 12.13 5.11
C GLY A 320 -11.19 11.96 4.32
N LYS A 321 -10.04 11.81 5.00
CA LYS A 321 -8.70 11.76 4.41
C LYS A 321 -7.83 10.57 4.86
N LEU A 322 -8.30 9.75 5.81
CA LEU A 322 -7.71 8.45 6.09
C LEU A 322 -8.37 7.38 5.20
N LEU A 323 -7.58 6.52 4.57
CA LEU A 323 -8.08 5.41 3.76
C LEU A 323 -7.64 4.06 4.35
N TYR A 324 -8.41 3.01 4.06
CA TYR A 324 -8.00 1.62 4.33
C TYR A 324 -7.14 1.08 3.19
N ALA A 325 -5.94 0.61 3.52
CA ALA A 325 -5.14 -0.24 2.66
C ALA A 325 -4.53 -1.38 3.49
N SER A 326 -4.29 -2.52 2.85
CA SER A 326 -3.59 -3.64 3.50
C SER A 326 -2.08 -3.55 3.35
N ASP A 327 -1.60 -3.06 2.20
CA ASP A 327 -0.25 -3.29 1.69
C ASP A 327 0.16 -4.77 1.67
N ALA A 328 -0.83 -5.65 1.48
CA ALA A 328 -0.57 -7.08 1.46
C ALA A 328 0.29 -7.45 0.25
N TYR A 329 1.41 -8.12 0.51
CA TYR A 329 2.37 -8.59 -0.48
C TYR A 329 2.66 -10.08 -0.30
N GLY A 330 2.56 -10.83 -1.39
CA GLY A 330 2.98 -12.23 -1.47
C GLY A 330 2.07 -13.25 -0.77
N LEU A 331 1.56 -12.95 0.43
CA LEU A 331 0.70 -13.84 1.22
C LEU A 331 -0.76 -13.38 1.22
N PRO A 332 -1.73 -14.25 0.89
CA PRO A 332 -3.15 -13.93 1.00
C PRO A 332 -3.59 -13.73 2.46
N GLU A 333 -2.83 -14.24 3.43
CA GLU A 333 -3.02 -14.01 4.85
C GLU A 333 -3.02 -12.51 5.19
N LEU A 334 -2.13 -11.73 4.58
CA LEU A 334 -1.97 -10.31 4.90
C LEU A 334 -3.18 -9.48 4.48
N TYR A 335 -3.91 -9.89 3.43
CA TYR A 335 -5.20 -9.29 3.07
C TYR A 335 -6.25 -9.52 4.15
N HIS A 336 -6.37 -10.76 4.62
CA HIS A 336 -7.33 -11.10 5.67
C HIS A 336 -6.97 -10.41 6.99
N LEU A 337 -5.70 -10.43 7.37
CA LEU A 337 -5.19 -9.74 8.56
C LEU A 337 -5.42 -8.23 8.50
N GLY A 338 -5.10 -7.59 7.38
CA GLY A 338 -5.35 -6.17 7.17
C GLY A 338 -6.81 -5.82 7.41
N SER A 339 -7.74 -6.57 6.82
CA SER A 339 -9.19 -6.36 6.99
C SER A 339 -9.67 -6.60 8.42
N VAL A 340 -9.36 -7.76 9.01
CA VAL A 340 -9.91 -8.12 10.33
C VAL A 340 -9.35 -7.24 11.45
N LEU A 341 -8.06 -6.90 11.40
CA LEU A 341 -7.43 -6.02 12.38
C LEU A 341 -7.92 -4.59 12.23
N PHE A 342 -8.10 -4.10 11.00
CA PHE A 342 -8.66 -2.76 10.75
C PHE A 342 -10.09 -2.66 11.27
N ARG A 343 -10.97 -3.63 10.94
CA ARG A 343 -12.36 -3.64 11.40
C ARG A 343 -12.45 -3.70 12.93
N GLY A 344 -11.60 -4.52 13.56
CA GLY A 344 -11.50 -4.59 15.01
C GLY A 344 -11.05 -3.28 15.64
N ALA A 345 -9.97 -2.69 15.11
CA ALA A 345 -9.43 -1.41 15.56
C ALA A 345 -10.45 -0.28 15.44
N LEU A 346 -11.08 -0.15 14.28
CA LEU A 346 -12.09 0.88 14.01
C LEU A 346 -13.34 0.69 14.88
N SER A 347 -13.81 -0.55 15.06
CA SER A 347 -14.95 -0.83 15.95
C SER A 347 -14.62 -0.49 17.41
N GLY A 348 -13.39 -0.74 17.85
CA GLY A 348 -12.92 -0.36 19.19
C GLY A 348 -12.96 1.16 19.38
N LEU A 349 -12.28 1.90 18.49
CA LEU A 349 -12.23 3.37 18.51
C LEU A 349 -13.62 4.00 18.51
N LEU A 350 -14.50 3.56 17.59
CA LEU A 350 -15.85 4.11 17.49
C LEU A 350 -16.69 3.78 18.72
N ARG A 351 -16.55 2.57 19.30
CA ARG A 351 -17.27 2.21 20.51
C ARG A 351 -16.83 3.05 21.71
N GLU A 352 -15.53 3.29 21.85
CA GLU A 352 -14.99 4.17 22.89
C GLU A 352 -15.57 5.58 22.75
N GLY A 353 -15.54 6.17 21.56
CA GLY A 353 -16.13 7.50 21.34
C GLY A 353 -17.65 7.56 21.52
N LEU A 354 -18.40 6.49 21.21
CA LEU A 354 -19.83 6.41 21.53
C LEU A 354 -20.08 6.34 23.03
N ALA A 355 -19.26 5.57 23.77
CA ALA A 355 -19.37 5.45 25.23
C ALA A 355 -19.02 6.75 25.96
N GLU A 356 -18.16 7.57 25.37
CA GLU A 356 -17.73 8.89 25.87
C GLU A 356 -18.64 10.04 25.42
N ASP A 357 -19.73 9.77 24.68
CA ASP A 357 -20.61 10.78 24.08
C ASP A 357 -19.86 11.77 23.14
N ALA A 358 -18.75 11.31 22.54
CA ALA A 358 -18.00 12.09 21.56
C ALA A 358 -18.68 12.12 20.19
N TRP A 359 -19.43 11.06 19.85
CA TRP A 359 -20.10 10.89 18.56
C TRP A 359 -21.49 10.26 18.71
N THR A 360 -22.36 10.51 17.74
CA THR A 360 -23.61 9.74 17.60
C THR A 360 -23.38 8.44 16.83
N GLU A 361 -24.32 7.48 16.92
CA GLU A 361 -24.28 6.27 16.09
C GLU A 361 -24.24 6.59 14.58
N ARG A 362 -24.94 7.68 14.18
CA ARG A 362 -24.93 8.17 12.80
C ARG A 362 -23.54 8.66 12.39
N ASP A 363 -22.85 9.38 13.27
CA ASP A 363 -21.47 9.81 13.02
C ASP A 363 -20.53 8.62 12.93
N ALA A 364 -20.62 7.66 13.84
CA ALA A 364 -19.82 6.44 13.80
C ALA A 364 -20.00 5.66 12.49
N GLY A 365 -21.24 5.49 12.03
CA GLY A 365 -21.53 4.87 10.74
C GLY A 365 -20.96 5.65 9.55
N ARG A 366 -21.05 6.98 9.58
CA ARG A 366 -20.48 7.85 8.54
C ARG A 366 -18.95 7.79 8.51
N ILE A 367 -18.29 7.85 9.67
CA ILE A 367 -16.83 7.73 9.80
C ILE A 367 -16.36 6.39 9.24
N ALA A 368 -17.03 5.30 9.63
CA ALA A 368 -16.71 3.97 9.13
C ALA A 368 -16.84 3.86 7.60
N GLY A 369 -17.93 4.39 7.05
CA GLY A 369 -18.14 4.42 5.60
C GLY A 369 -17.10 5.26 4.84
N MET A 370 -16.69 6.41 5.39
CA MET A 370 -15.66 7.25 4.79
C MET A 370 -14.31 6.52 4.71
N ILE A 371 -13.80 6.06 5.85
CA ILE A 371 -12.45 5.47 5.91
C ILE A 371 -12.39 4.14 5.18
N GLY A 372 -13.42 3.29 5.36
CA GLY A 372 -13.41 1.94 4.80
C GLY A 372 -13.55 1.88 3.27
N ALA A 373 -14.22 2.86 2.65
CA ALA A 373 -14.41 2.83 1.19
C ALA A 373 -14.68 4.20 0.55
N GLY A 374 -15.42 5.09 1.21
CA GLY A 374 -15.89 6.34 0.62
C GLY A 374 -14.75 7.28 0.18
N ASN A 375 -13.66 7.33 0.95
CA ASN A 375 -12.49 8.13 0.62
C ASN A 375 -11.76 7.59 -0.61
N ALA A 376 -11.51 6.28 -0.68
CA ALA A 376 -10.90 5.64 -1.84
C ALA A 376 -11.74 5.84 -3.11
N ARG A 377 -13.07 5.67 -3.05
CA ARG A 377 -13.95 5.95 -4.21
C ARG A 377 -13.78 7.37 -4.74
N ARG A 378 -13.70 8.38 -3.87
CA ARG A 378 -13.51 9.78 -4.29
C ARG A 378 -12.12 10.04 -4.86
N VAL A 379 -11.09 9.54 -4.19
CA VAL A 379 -9.68 9.76 -4.60
C VAL A 379 -9.42 9.15 -5.97
N TYR A 380 -9.84 7.89 -6.17
CA TYR A 380 -9.55 7.10 -7.37
C TYR A 380 -10.69 7.08 -8.39
N ARG A 381 -11.78 7.83 -8.15
CA ARG A 381 -12.97 7.91 -9.02
C ARG A 381 -13.56 6.54 -9.38
N LEU A 382 -13.55 5.62 -8.42
CA LEU A 382 -14.03 4.25 -8.62
C LEU A 382 -15.56 4.23 -8.77
N PRO A 383 -16.12 3.31 -9.58
CA PRO A 383 -17.56 3.12 -9.68
C PRO A 383 -18.19 2.75 -8.34
N GLY A 384 -19.46 3.14 -8.17
CA GLY A 384 -20.24 3.03 -6.92
C GLY A 384 -20.55 1.60 -6.50
#